data_AF-A0A800BTA5-F1
#
_entry.id   AF-A0A800BTA5-F1
#
_cell.length_a   1.000
_cell.length_b   1.000
_cell.length_c   1.000
_cell.angle_alpha   90.00
_cell.angle_beta   90.00
_cell.angle_gamma   90.00
#
_symmetry.space_group_name_H-M   'P 1'
#
loop_
_entity.id
_entity.type
_entity.pdbx_description
1 polymer ?
#
loop_
_entity_poly.entity_id
_entity_poly.type
_entity_poly.pdbx_seq_one_letter_code
_entity_poly.pdbx_strand_id
1 'polypeptide(L)'
;MRGVIPGPKRSAVRRLGLRARLVVRRLRRALARVFRRRETVEEQNIWNLYMEVAWYGVLSGIATTFVSVFAVRLGASNTAMGFLTSLPALVNVLWLIPSARLIERQRRQMTIVVWAGFFQRFGYFLIALLPFFTQRVETLIALVTLITFPAATSGLSFTSMMADVVPPEKRAYVVSIRNVLMSSVSMATVLIGGRLLDLLPFPLNYQFLFSAGFLASLVSLRYLRRVQAPDVVVQHRTRAPALPLLRLRRFVGELLDRRDFVRFALSAFIFHWGFYLPTALYPLYRVRVLGASDSWIGLLAMAQSATTVFTYFLWGRVAARRGNRFVLWISSLGMVLFPVLTGLSSRVEFLLPVSVIGGVFGAGFNLSLFNTMLEVCPQERRPSYVAIHTTMINVAAFLGPLLGVSLANALSIRSALFIAGLGRLLGALLFYALLPAQQGGGRGGCPPINFFSRCRGLLSRASLRRRKRG
;
A
#
# COMPACT_ATOMS: atom_id res chain seq x y z
N MET A 1 -63.78 -20.16 -28.30
CA MET A 1 -62.34 -19.94 -28.56
C MET A 1 -61.71 -19.28 -27.34
N ARG A 2 -60.60 -19.86 -26.85
CA ARG A 2 -59.85 -19.45 -25.65
C ARG A 2 -59.10 -18.12 -25.89
N GLY A 3 -58.92 -17.33 -24.82
CA GLY A 3 -58.04 -16.16 -24.85
C GLY A 3 -57.86 -15.46 -23.50
N VAL A 4 -57.60 -16.20 -22.41
CA VAL A 4 -57.20 -15.59 -21.13
C VAL A 4 -55.70 -15.31 -21.17
N ILE A 5 -55.32 -14.03 -21.26
CA ILE A 5 -53.93 -13.56 -21.08
C ILE A 5 -53.73 -13.22 -19.60
N PRO A 6 -52.87 -13.92 -18.84
CA PRO A 6 -52.56 -13.53 -17.47
C PRO A 6 -51.51 -12.42 -17.47
N GLY A 7 -51.89 -11.22 -17.00
CA GLY A 7 -51.00 -10.06 -16.91
C GLY A 7 -49.97 -10.18 -15.77
N PRO A 8 -48.64 -10.20 -16.05
CA PRO A 8 -47.62 -10.25 -15.01
C PRO A 8 -47.06 -8.84 -14.76
N LYS A 9 -47.81 -7.95 -14.08
CA LYS A 9 -47.29 -6.61 -13.74
C LYS A 9 -47.45 -6.15 -12.29
N ARG A 10 -48.36 -6.74 -11.49
CA ARG A 10 -48.59 -6.30 -10.10
C ARG A 10 -47.58 -6.86 -9.06
N SER A 11 -46.93 -7.99 -9.34
CA SER A 11 -46.01 -8.64 -8.39
C SER A 11 -44.59 -8.06 -8.41
N ALA A 12 -44.15 -7.47 -9.53
CA ALA A 12 -42.82 -6.89 -9.67
C ALA A 12 -42.69 -5.54 -8.94
N VAL A 13 -43.71 -4.68 -9.05
CA VAL A 13 -43.75 -3.36 -8.40
C VAL A 13 -43.75 -3.48 -6.87
N ARG A 14 -44.46 -4.46 -6.31
CA ARG A 14 -44.48 -4.75 -4.86
C ARG A 14 -43.13 -5.23 -4.33
N ARG A 15 -42.40 -6.05 -5.10
CA ARG A 15 -41.04 -6.53 -4.72
C ARG A 15 -39.99 -5.41 -4.79
N LEU A 16 -40.12 -4.49 -5.75
CA LEU A 16 -39.28 -3.29 -5.86
C LEU A 16 -39.49 -2.35 -4.66
N GLY A 17 -40.75 -2.10 -4.25
CA GLY A 17 -41.05 -1.28 -3.06
C GLY A 17 -40.52 -1.87 -1.74
N LEU A 18 -40.54 -3.20 -1.59
CA LEU A 18 -39.98 -3.89 -0.42
C LEU A 18 -38.45 -3.82 -0.35
N ARG A 19 -37.76 -3.97 -1.48
CA ARG A 19 -36.30 -3.80 -1.57
C ARG A 19 -35.88 -2.36 -1.30
N ALA A 20 -36.61 -1.37 -1.84
CA ALA A 20 -36.37 0.04 -1.57
C ALA A 20 -36.55 0.38 -0.08
N ARG A 21 -37.62 -0.11 0.57
CA ARG A 21 -37.84 0.07 2.01
C ARG A 21 -36.75 -0.59 2.86
N LEU A 22 -36.25 -1.77 2.47
CA LEU A 22 -35.14 -2.43 3.16
C LEU A 22 -33.83 -1.65 3.04
N VAL A 23 -33.53 -1.09 1.86
CA VAL A 23 -32.37 -0.23 1.63
C VAL A 23 -32.48 1.05 2.45
N VAL A 24 -33.63 1.74 2.41
CA VAL A 24 -33.89 2.95 3.22
C VAL A 24 -33.77 2.65 4.71
N ARG A 25 -34.28 1.51 5.20
CA ARG A 25 -34.20 1.12 6.61
C ARG A 25 -32.76 0.77 7.02
N ARG A 26 -31.96 0.16 6.15
CA ARG A 26 -30.52 -0.06 6.37
C ARG A 26 -29.74 1.26 6.37
N LEU A 27 -30.04 2.18 5.45
CA LEU A 27 -29.47 3.53 5.40
C LEU A 27 -29.83 4.34 6.65
N ARG A 28 -31.10 4.33 7.08
CA ARG A 28 -31.53 4.96 8.34
C ARG A 28 -30.82 4.37 9.56
N ARG A 29 -30.65 3.05 9.64
CA ARG A 29 -29.90 2.42 10.74
C ARG A 29 -28.40 2.74 10.69
N ALA A 30 -27.81 2.81 9.49
CA ALA A 30 -26.42 3.22 9.32
C ALA A 30 -26.23 4.68 9.73
N LEU A 31 -27.07 5.60 9.25
CA LEU A 31 -27.08 7.01 9.63
C LEU A 31 -27.34 7.19 11.14
N ALA A 32 -28.30 6.47 11.71
CA ALA A 32 -28.56 6.50 13.16
C ALA A 32 -27.38 5.99 13.99
N ARG A 33 -26.56 5.07 13.48
CA ARG A 33 -25.29 4.68 14.13
C ARG A 33 -24.21 5.75 14.01
N VAL A 34 -24.17 6.50 12.90
CA VAL A 34 -23.23 7.63 12.73
C VAL A 34 -23.54 8.75 13.74
N PHE A 35 -24.82 9.01 13.99
CA PHE A 35 -25.30 10.04 14.92
C PHE A 35 -25.61 9.54 16.34
N ARG A 36 -25.28 8.29 16.68
CA ARG A 36 -25.47 7.77 18.05
C ARG A 36 -24.58 8.55 19.02
N ARG A 37 -25.16 8.96 20.15
CA ARG A 37 -24.40 9.57 21.27
C ARG A 37 -23.32 8.58 21.72
N ARG A 38 -22.07 9.04 21.76
CA ARG A 38 -20.91 8.22 22.14
C ARG A 38 -20.67 8.42 23.62
N GLU A 39 -20.95 7.39 24.39
CA GLU A 39 -21.03 7.46 25.86
C GLU A 39 -19.67 7.15 26.51
N THR A 40 -18.84 6.32 25.86
CA THR A 40 -17.52 5.95 26.40
C THR A 40 -16.38 6.73 25.75
N VAL A 41 -15.31 6.97 26.51
CA VAL A 41 -14.06 7.57 26.01
C VAL A 41 -13.47 6.73 24.87
N GLU A 42 -13.60 5.40 24.95
CA GLU A 42 -13.17 4.48 23.91
C GLU A 42 -13.91 4.69 22.58
N GLU A 43 -15.26 4.77 22.60
CA GLU A 43 -16.06 5.02 21.40
C GLU A 43 -15.74 6.39 20.79
N GLN A 44 -15.50 7.40 21.63
CA GLN A 44 -15.09 8.74 21.20
C GLN A 44 -13.70 8.71 20.55
N ASN A 45 -12.74 8.00 21.15
CA ASN A 45 -11.40 7.83 20.60
C ASN A 45 -11.44 7.13 19.24
N ILE A 46 -12.15 6.00 19.13
CA ILE A 46 -12.29 5.26 17.87
C ILE A 46 -12.90 6.15 16.79
N TRP A 47 -13.93 6.94 17.12
CA TRP A 47 -14.51 7.88 16.17
C TRP A 47 -13.53 8.98 15.75
N ASN A 48 -12.83 9.59 16.71
CA ASN A 48 -11.83 10.61 16.41
C ASN A 48 -10.75 10.05 15.48
N LEU A 49 -10.33 8.79 15.69
CA LEU A 49 -9.38 8.10 14.81
C LEU A 49 -9.93 7.81 13.40
N TYR A 50 -11.24 7.61 13.24
CA TYR A 50 -11.88 7.49 11.92
C TYR A 50 -11.98 8.82 11.19
N MET A 51 -12.36 9.89 11.89
CA MET A 51 -12.41 11.23 11.28
C MET A 51 -11.02 11.74 10.96
N GLU A 52 -10.06 11.54 11.86
CA GLU A 52 -8.65 11.88 11.66
C GLU A 52 -8.12 11.29 10.35
N VAL A 53 -8.29 9.98 10.15
CA VAL A 53 -7.72 9.30 8.98
C VAL A 53 -8.46 9.66 7.69
N ALA A 54 -9.78 9.89 7.76
CA ALA A 54 -10.56 10.33 6.61
C ALA A 54 -10.06 11.67 6.08
N TRP A 55 -9.87 12.65 6.97
CA TRP A 55 -9.33 13.97 6.60
C TRP A 55 -7.85 13.91 6.19
N TYR A 56 -7.04 13.08 6.84
CA TYR A 56 -5.65 12.87 6.43
C TYR A 56 -5.53 12.19 5.07
N GLY A 57 -6.50 11.36 4.68
CA GLY A 57 -6.57 10.71 3.38
C GLY A 57 -6.50 11.70 2.21
N VAL A 58 -7.02 12.92 2.38
CA VAL A 58 -6.92 13.98 1.36
C VAL A 58 -5.46 14.35 1.11
N LEU A 59 -4.75 14.78 2.16
CA LEU A 59 -3.32 15.12 2.03
C LEU A 59 -2.50 13.91 1.61
N SER A 60 -2.79 12.73 2.14
CA SER A 60 -2.07 11.51 1.80
C SER A 60 -2.19 11.16 0.32
N GLY A 61 -3.39 11.25 -0.27
CA GLY A 61 -3.59 11.03 -1.70
C GLY A 61 -2.79 12.04 -2.54
N ILE A 62 -2.84 13.32 -2.17
CA ILE A 62 -2.12 14.39 -2.86
C ILE A 62 -0.60 14.17 -2.78
N ALA A 63 -0.07 13.98 -1.57
CA ALA A 63 1.35 13.84 -1.31
C ALA A 63 1.95 12.61 -2.01
N THR A 64 1.27 11.47 -1.94
CA THR A 64 1.79 10.21 -2.51
C THR A 64 1.76 10.19 -4.04
N THR A 65 0.80 10.88 -4.66
CA THR A 65 0.61 10.83 -6.11
C THR A 65 1.28 12.00 -6.82
N PHE A 66 1.07 13.23 -6.34
CA PHE A 66 1.36 14.43 -7.11
C PHE A 66 2.69 15.11 -6.76
N VAL A 67 3.37 14.75 -5.66
CA VAL A 67 4.70 15.33 -5.34
C VAL A 67 5.73 14.98 -6.42
N SER A 68 5.75 13.71 -6.84
CA SER A 68 6.68 13.25 -7.88
C SER A 68 6.33 13.82 -9.26
N VAL A 69 5.04 13.98 -9.56
CA VAL A 69 4.55 14.57 -10.80
C VAL A 69 4.89 16.07 -10.84
N PHE A 70 4.65 16.78 -9.73
CA PHE A 70 5.00 18.18 -9.57
C PHE A 70 6.49 18.43 -9.79
N ALA A 71 7.36 17.56 -9.25
CA ALA A 71 8.79 17.62 -9.51
C ALA A 71 9.10 17.50 -11.01
N VAL A 72 8.48 16.55 -11.73
CA VAL A 72 8.69 16.40 -13.17
C VAL A 72 8.16 17.62 -13.94
N ARG A 73 7.03 18.21 -13.54
CA ARG A 73 6.47 19.44 -14.15
C ARG A 73 7.34 20.68 -13.89
N LEU A 74 8.02 20.76 -12.75
CA LEU A 74 9.06 21.77 -12.48
C LEU A 74 10.34 21.57 -13.32
N GLY A 75 10.43 20.49 -14.09
CA GLY A 75 11.58 20.19 -14.93
C GLY A 75 12.64 19.30 -14.26
N ALA A 76 12.27 18.51 -13.23
CA ALA A 76 13.22 17.64 -12.53
C ALA A 76 14.00 16.72 -13.48
N SER A 77 15.32 16.83 -13.46
CA SER A 77 16.20 15.88 -14.18
C SER A 77 16.02 14.45 -13.65
N ASN A 78 16.54 13.46 -14.38
CA ASN A 78 16.48 12.07 -13.94
C ASN A 78 17.16 11.93 -12.56
N THR A 79 18.35 12.53 -12.40
CA THR A 79 19.13 12.55 -11.15
C THR A 79 18.35 13.18 -10.00
N ALA A 80 17.66 14.29 -10.24
CA ALA A 80 16.82 14.95 -9.24
C ALA A 80 15.67 14.04 -8.76
N MET A 81 15.02 13.30 -9.68
CA MET A 81 13.98 12.33 -9.31
C MET A 81 14.52 11.16 -8.52
N GLY A 82 15.75 10.71 -8.79
CA GLY A 82 16.45 9.73 -7.97
C GLY A 82 16.59 10.20 -6.52
N PHE A 83 17.12 11.41 -6.31
CA PHE A 83 17.24 12.00 -4.98
C PHE A 83 15.90 12.21 -4.28
N LEU A 84 14.86 12.65 -5.00
CA LEU A 84 13.51 12.85 -4.47
C LEU A 84 12.94 11.58 -3.82
N THR A 85 13.26 10.40 -4.38
CA THR A 85 12.82 9.12 -3.83
C THR A 85 13.78 8.52 -2.81
N SER A 86 15.09 8.71 -3.00
CA SER A 86 16.13 8.04 -2.20
C SER A 86 16.39 8.74 -0.87
N LEU A 87 16.45 10.08 -0.83
CA LEU A 87 16.75 10.80 0.41
C LEU A 87 15.72 10.54 1.53
N PRO A 88 14.39 10.50 1.27
CA PRO A 88 13.42 10.07 2.27
C PRO A 88 13.67 8.67 2.83
N ALA A 89 14.07 7.71 1.99
CA ALA A 89 14.40 6.36 2.44
C ALA A 89 15.63 6.36 3.37
N LEU A 90 16.66 7.15 3.05
CA LEU A 90 17.84 7.34 3.90
C LEU A 90 17.47 7.95 5.26
N VAL A 91 16.64 8.99 5.26
CA VAL A 91 16.13 9.61 6.50
C VAL A 91 15.40 8.57 7.34
N ASN A 92 14.53 7.74 6.76
CA ASN A 92 13.86 6.68 7.53
C ASN A 92 14.85 5.72 8.19
N VAL A 93 15.90 5.28 7.48
CA VAL A 93 16.93 4.38 8.05
C VAL A 93 17.64 5.03 9.24
N LEU A 94 18.05 6.28 9.11
CA LEU A 94 18.87 6.96 10.11
C LEU A 94 18.04 7.54 11.27
N TRP A 95 16.80 7.95 11.01
CA TRP A 95 15.97 8.70 11.95
C TRP A 95 15.01 7.84 12.79
N LEU A 96 14.60 6.66 12.30
CA LEU A 96 13.65 5.80 13.04
C LEU A 96 14.16 5.43 14.45
N ILE A 97 15.45 5.10 14.60
CA ILE A 97 16.03 4.73 15.91
C ILE A 97 16.12 5.94 16.86
N PRO A 98 16.69 7.11 16.47
CA PRO A 98 16.62 8.32 17.27
C PRO A 98 15.19 8.70 17.65
N SER A 99 14.26 8.63 16.69
CA SER A 99 12.85 8.95 16.92
C SER A 99 12.21 8.02 17.94
N ALA A 100 12.49 6.72 17.90
CA ALA A 100 11.99 5.76 18.90
C ALA A 100 12.44 6.16 20.32
N ARG A 101 13.73 6.47 20.48
CA ARG A 101 14.30 6.90 21.77
C ARG A 101 13.70 8.22 22.27
N LEU A 102 13.40 9.16 21.38
CA LEU A 102 12.73 10.42 21.74
C LEU A 102 11.33 10.15 22.28
N ILE A 103 10.59 9.23 21.66
CA ILE A 103 9.22 8.87 22.06
C ILE A 103 9.22 8.12 23.41
N GLU A 104 10.12 7.15 23.59
CA GLU A 104 10.23 6.35 24.81
C GLU A 104 10.54 7.20 26.06
N ARG A 105 11.25 8.33 25.89
CA ARG A 105 11.60 9.24 27.00
C ARG A 105 10.44 10.12 27.48
N GLN A 106 9.34 10.15 26.75
CA GLN A 106 8.30 11.16 26.93
C GLN A 106 7.04 10.55 27.53
N ARG A 107 6.60 11.10 28.67
CA ARG A 107 5.37 10.66 29.36
C ARG A 107 4.11 10.99 28.54
N ARG A 108 4.11 12.13 27.85
CA ARG A 108 2.97 12.64 27.06
C ARG A 108 3.13 12.36 25.57
N GLN A 109 3.00 11.09 25.17
CA GLN A 109 3.16 10.65 23.77
C GLN A 109 2.28 11.44 22.79
N MET A 110 1.06 11.80 23.19
CA MET A 110 0.12 12.57 22.36
C MET A 110 0.68 13.93 21.91
N THR A 111 1.52 14.57 22.72
CA THR A 111 2.12 15.87 22.38
C THR A 111 3.06 15.73 21.18
N ILE A 112 3.89 14.69 21.18
CA ILE A 112 4.80 14.40 20.06
C ILE A 112 4.02 14.04 18.81
N VAL A 113 2.99 13.19 18.94
CA VAL A 113 2.14 12.78 17.81
C VAL A 113 1.56 14.02 17.10
N VAL A 114 1.00 14.96 17.87
CA VAL A 114 0.36 16.16 17.30
C VAL A 114 1.38 17.12 16.70
N TRP A 115 2.50 17.40 17.38
CA TRP A 115 3.52 18.33 16.85
C TRP A 115 4.25 17.77 15.64
N ALA A 116 4.70 16.51 15.70
CA ALA A 116 5.31 15.85 14.55
C ALA A 116 4.32 15.79 13.38
N GLY A 117 3.05 15.44 13.66
CA GLY A 117 1.99 15.47 12.66
C GLY A 117 1.77 16.87 12.05
N PHE A 118 1.86 17.94 12.85
CA PHE A 118 1.76 19.32 12.39
C PHE A 118 2.93 19.73 11.50
N PHE A 119 4.18 19.52 11.92
CA PHE A 119 5.35 19.89 11.13
C PHE A 119 5.43 19.13 9.80
N GLN A 120 5.02 17.86 9.78
CA GLN A 120 4.87 17.10 8.54
C GLN A 120 3.89 17.79 7.59
N ARG A 121 2.70 18.16 8.07
CA ARG A 121 1.63 18.79 7.28
C ARG A 121 2.04 20.19 6.81
N PHE A 122 2.68 20.96 7.69
CA PHE A 122 3.19 22.29 7.41
C PHE A 122 4.23 22.27 6.27
N GLY A 123 5.09 21.25 6.20
CA GLY A 123 6.02 21.15 5.08
C GLY A 123 5.33 20.99 3.71
N TYR A 124 4.15 20.36 3.63
CA TYR A 124 3.37 20.35 2.38
C TYR A 124 2.74 21.72 2.06
N PHE A 125 2.43 22.52 3.07
CA PHE A 125 2.06 23.93 2.85
C PHE A 125 3.25 24.72 2.30
N LEU A 126 4.47 24.48 2.78
CA LEU A 126 5.68 25.08 2.21
C LEU A 126 5.90 24.66 0.74
N ILE A 127 5.57 23.42 0.37
CA ILE A 127 5.56 22.98 -1.04
C ILE A 127 4.53 23.78 -1.86
N ALA A 128 3.36 24.10 -1.30
CA ALA A 128 2.36 24.94 -1.96
C ALA A 128 2.87 26.37 -2.19
N LEU A 129 3.65 26.91 -1.26
CA LEU A 129 4.24 28.25 -1.37
C LEU A 129 5.49 28.30 -2.25
N LEU A 130 6.12 27.14 -2.52
CA LEU A 130 7.39 27.05 -3.24
C LEU A 130 7.40 27.89 -4.53
N PRO A 131 6.42 27.78 -5.45
CA PRO A 131 6.46 28.54 -6.71
C PRO A 131 6.43 30.07 -6.58
N PHE A 132 6.00 30.63 -5.44
CA PHE A 132 6.08 32.07 -5.20
C PHE A 132 7.51 32.56 -4.97
N PHE A 133 8.37 31.69 -4.44
CA PHE A 133 9.75 32.04 -4.08
C PHE A 133 10.77 31.48 -5.08
N THR A 134 10.55 30.26 -5.55
CA THR A 134 11.50 29.54 -6.40
C THR A 134 10.80 28.40 -7.15
N GLN A 135 11.22 28.14 -8.39
CA GLN A 135 10.78 26.96 -9.15
C GLN A 135 11.90 25.91 -9.25
N ARG A 136 12.87 25.97 -8.34
CA ARG A 136 14.00 25.03 -8.28
C ARG A 136 13.58 23.68 -7.69
N VAL A 137 13.91 22.63 -8.41
CA VAL A 137 13.60 21.24 -8.03
C VAL A 137 14.38 20.82 -6.78
N GLU A 138 15.58 21.36 -6.59
CA GLU A 138 16.43 21.11 -5.43
C GLU A 138 15.75 21.55 -4.13
N THR A 139 15.04 22.68 -4.16
CA THR A 139 14.26 23.16 -3.01
C THR A 139 13.11 22.20 -2.68
N LEU A 140 12.43 21.65 -3.70
CA LEU A 140 11.38 20.65 -3.49
C LEU A 140 11.95 19.37 -2.85
N ILE A 141 13.10 18.89 -3.34
CA ILE A 141 13.79 17.72 -2.79
C ILE A 141 14.18 17.95 -1.32
N ALA A 142 14.74 19.13 -1.01
CA ALA A 142 15.09 19.49 0.35
C ALA A 142 13.86 19.52 1.27
N LEU A 143 12.75 20.11 0.83
CA LEU A 143 11.49 20.14 1.59
C LEU A 143 10.92 18.73 1.81
N VAL A 144 10.85 17.88 0.78
CA VAL A 144 10.34 16.50 0.92
C VAL A 144 11.21 15.67 1.86
N THR A 145 12.54 15.86 1.80
CA THR A 145 13.47 15.22 2.72
C THR A 145 13.23 15.72 4.15
N LEU A 146 13.06 17.03 4.35
CA LEU A 146 12.79 17.64 5.65
C LEU A 146 11.45 17.16 6.24
N ILE A 147 10.40 17.03 5.42
CA ILE A 147 9.08 16.50 5.82
C ILE A 147 9.19 15.07 6.35
N THR A 148 10.16 14.29 5.87
CA THR A 148 10.31 12.88 6.24
C THR A 148 10.67 12.70 7.72
N PHE A 149 11.42 13.63 8.32
CA PHE A 149 11.77 13.58 9.74
C PHE A 149 10.53 13.59 10.67
N PRO A 150 9.67 14.63 10.63
CA PRO A 150 8.45 14.64 11.42
C PRO A 150 7.44 13.58 10.97
N ALA A 151 7.41 13.19 9.69
CA ALA A 151 6.54 12.11 9.21
C ALA A 151 6.89 10.76 9.87
N ALA A 152 8.17 10.40 9.91
CA ALA A 152 8.65 9.17 10.52
C ALA A 152 8.36 9.15 12.03
N THR A 153 8.59 10.27 12.72
CA THR A 153 8.26 10.42 14.15
C THR A 153 6.76 10.31 14.38
N SER A 154 5.94 11.04 13.61
CA SER A 154 4.48 10.98 13.71
C SER A 154 3.95 9.58 13.49
N GLY A 155 4.44 8.85 12.48
CA GLY A 155 4.00 7.50 12.16
C GLY A 155 4.33 6.49 13.27
N LEU A 156 5.54 6.56 13.82
CA LEU A 156 5.98 5.69 14.91
C LEU A 156 5.20 5.97 16.20
N SER A 157 5.08 7.24 16.60
CA SER A 157 4.30 7.63 17.78
C SER A 157 2.82 7.27 17.64
N PHE A 158 2.24 7.47 16.45
CA PHE A 158 0.85 7.13 16.18
C PHE A 158 0.59 5.62 16.33
N THR A 159 1.51 4.79 15.84
CA THR A 159 1.39 3.32 15.94
C THR A 159 1.46 2.85 17.40
N SER A 160 2.35 3.44 18.21
CA SER A 160 2.41 3.19 19.66
C SER A 160 1.12 3.61 20.36
N MET A 161 0.71 4.87 20.17
CA MET A 161 -0.52 5.43 20.73
C MET A 161 -1.77 4.61 20.36
N MET A 162 -1.84 4.09 19.13
CA MET A 162 -2.96 3.25 18.68
C MET A 162 -3.07 1.96 19.49
N ALA A 163 -1.94 1.37 19.89
CA ALA A 163 -1.94 0.19 20.74
C ALA A 163 -2.53 0.52 22.12
N ASP A 164 -2.21 1.68 22.69
CA ASP A 164 -2.67 2.06 24.03
C ASP A 164 -4.13 2.52 24.07
N VAL A 165 -4.61 3.14 22.98
CA VAL A 165 -5.95 3.73 22.89
C VAL A 165 -7.04 2.72 22.50
N VAL A 166 -6.70 1.69 21.72
CA VAL A 166 -7.68 0.75 21.16
C VAL A 166 -7.57 -0.63 21.82
N PRO A 167 -8.68 -1.18 22.35
CA PRO A 167 -8.65 -2.50 22.99
C PRO A 167 -8.19 -3.60 22.04
N PRO A 168 -7.37 -4.57 22.52
CA PRO A 168 -6.80 -5.64 21.71
C PRO A 168 -7.81 -6.35 20.80
N GLU A 169 -9.02 -6.59 21.30
CA GLU A 169 -10.10 -7.33 20.61
C GLU A 169 -10.64 -6.56 19.40
N LYS A 170 -10.56 -5.22 19.43
CA LYS A 170 -11.09 -4.33 18.39
C LYS A 170 -10.02 -3.79 17.45
N ARG A 171 -8.72 -3.92 17.77
CA ARG A 171 -7.60 -3.33 17.01
C ARG A 171 -7.64 -3.67 15.52
N ALA A 172 -7.79 -4.96 15.19
CA ALA A 172 -7.82 -5.40 13.80
C ALA A 172 -8.98 -4.76 13.01
N TYR A 173 -10.16 -4.65 13.63
CA TYR A 173 -11.34 -4.04 13.03
C TYR A 173 -11.17 -2.52 12.84
N VAL A 174 -10.69 -1.82 13.88
CA VAL A 174 -10.43 -0.38 13.83
C VAL A 174 -9.38 -0.04 12.78
N VAL A 175 -8.26 -0.75 12.75
CA VAL A 175 -7.20 -0.56 11.74
C VAL A 175 -7.73 -0.81 10.33
N SER A 176 -8.54 -1.86 10.14
CA SER A 176 -9.14 -2.17 8.83
C SER A 176 -10.06 -1.06 8.35
N ILE A 177 -10.98 -0.57 9.19
CA ILE A 177 -11.86 0.56 8.83
C ILE A 177 -11.04 1.80 8.53
N ARG A 178 -10.03 2.11 9.33
CA ARG A 178 -9.17 3.27 9.10
C ARG A 178 -8.47 3.20 7.75
N ASN A 179 -7.94 2.03 7.39
CA ASN A 179 -7.30 1.83 6.08
C ASN A 179 -8.32 1.95 4.94
N VAL A 180 -9.53 1.39 5.09
CA VAL A 180 -10.59 1.55 4.07
C VAL A 180 -10.99 3.02 3.90
N LEU A 181 -11.16 3.77 5.00
CA LEU A 181 -11.46 5.21 4.95
C LEU A 181 -10.34 5.98 4.29
N MET A 182 -9.09 5.76 4.71
CA MET A 182 -7.90 6.39 4.14
C MET A 182 -7.84 6.14 2.64
N SER A 183 -7.86 4.87 2.21
CA SER A 183 -7.79 4.52 0.79
C SER A 183 -8.96 5.11 0.01
N SER A 184 -10.19 5.08 0.53
CA SER A 184 -11.37 5.60 -0.16
C SER A 184 -11.27 7.11 -0.38
N VAL A 185 -10.88 7.85 0.65
CA VAL A 185 -10.70 9.31 0.54
C VAL A 185 -9.50 9.65 -0.33
N SER A 186 -8.37 8.96 -0.19
CA SER A 186 -7.19 9.16 -1.04
C SER A 186 -7.53 8.90 -2.51
N MET A 187 -8.25 7.82 -2.84
CA MET A 187 -8.68 7.50 -4.20
C MET A 187 -9.57 8.59 -4.80
N ALA A 188 -10.58 9.04 -4.05
CA ALA A 188 -11.45 10.14 -4.48
C ALA A 188 -10.65 11.44 -4.68
N THR A 189 -9.75 11.74 -3.74
CA THR A 189 -8.90 12.94 -3.79
C THR A 189 -7.97 12.92 -5.00
N VAL A 190 -7.38 11.77 -5.31
CA VAL A 190 -6.45 11.65 -6.45
C VAL A 190 -7.18 11.78 -7.78
N LEU A 191 -8.38 11.21 -7.90
CA LEU A 191 -9.22 11.37 -9.09
C LEU A 191 -9.69 12.82 -9.29
N ILE A 192 -10.24 13.44 -8.24
CA ILE A 192 -10.73 14.82 -8.27
C ILE A 192 -9.55 15.79 -8.44
N GLY A 193 -8.46 15.57 -7.71
CA GLY A 193 -7.25 16.39 -7.73
C GLY A 193 -6.58 16.38 -9.09
N GLY A 194 -6.49 15.22 -9.76
CA GLY A 194 -5.97 15.14 -11.13
C GLY A 194 -6.80 15.98 -12.11
N ARG A 195 -8.14 15.90 -12.02
CA ARG A 195 -9.02 16.72 -12.86
C ARG A 195 -8.90 18.21 -12.57
N LEU A 196 -8.82 18.57 -11.30
CA LEU A 196 -8.66 19.94 -10.84
C LEU A 196 -7.32 20.55 -11.29
N LEU A 197 -6.26 19.75 -11.31
CA LEU A 197 -4.94 20.20 -11.77
C LEU A 197 -4.93 20.60 -13.25
N ASP A 198 -5.71 19.93 -14.09
CA ASP A 198 -5.83 20.25 -15.52
C ASP A 198 -6.73 21.49 -15.79
N LEU A 199 -7.50 21.97 -14.80
CA LEU A 199 -8.41 23.12 -14.96
C LEU A 199 -7.73 24.47 -14.66
N LEU A 200 -6.64 24.46 -13.89
CA LEU A 200 -5.92 25.66 -13.48
C LEU A 200 -4.54 25.68 -14.16
N PRO A 201 -4.00 26.86 -14.49
CA PRO A 201 -2.67 26.95 -15.08
C PRO A 201 -1.58 26.59 -14.07
N PHE A 202 -0.46 26.07 -14.57
CA PHE A 202 0.75 25.88 -13.77
C PHE A 202 1.41 27.24 -13.45
N PRO A 203 1.93 27.47 -12.22
CA PRO A 203 1.98 26.56 -11.07
C PRO A 203 0.76 26.64 -10.12
N LEU A 204 -0.18 27.56 -10.34
CA LEU A 204 -1.33 27.83 -9.45
C LEU A 204 -2.13 26.56 -9.12
N ASN A 205 -2.26 25.66 -10.08
CA ASN A 205 -2.93 24.36 -9.91
C ASN A 205 -2.35 23.54 -8.74
N TYR A 206 -1.03 23.35 -8.68
CA TYR A 206 -0.37 22.62 -7.60
C TYR A 206 -0.41 23.39 -6.27
N GLN A 207 -0.29 24.71 -6.30
CA GLN A 207 -0.37 25.54 -5.09
C GLN A 207 -1.74 25.38 -4.43
N PHE A 208 -2.81 25.44 -5.22
CA PHE A 208 -4.18 25.22 -4.74
C PHE A 208 -4.33 23.79 -4.19
N LEU A 209 -3.86 22.79 -4.92
CA LEU A 209 -3.98 21.39 -4.52
C LEU A 209 -3.27 21.11 -3.17
N PHE A 210 -2.01 21.50 -3.03
CA PHE A 210 -1.26 21.29 -1.78
C PHE A 210 -1.82 22.12 -0.62
N SER A 211 -2.28 23.35 -0.87
CA SER A 211 -2.96 24.17 0.15
C SER A 211 -4.26 23.53 0.63
N ALA A 212 -5.09 23.03 -0.28
CA ALA A 212 -6.33 22.32 0.05
C ALA A 212 -6.04 21.05 0.86
N GLY A 213 -5.01 20.28 0.47
CA GLY A 213 -4.53 19.12 1.22
C GLY A 213 -4.09 19.48 2.63
N PHE A 214 -3.30 20.56 2.79
CA PHE A 214 -2.87 21.06 4.09
C PHE A 214 -4.08 21.44 4.96
N LEU A 215 -5.01 22.26 4.45
CA LEU A 215 -6.19 22.69 5.21
C LEU A 215 -7.06 21.50 5.65
N ALA A 216 -7.30 20.53 4.77
CA ALA A 216 -7.99 19.29 5.12
C ALA A 216 -7.24 18.52 6.23
N SER A 217 -5.91 18.47 6.16
CA SER A 217 -5.09 17.78 7.16
C SER A 217 -5.08 18.46 8.54
N LEU A 218 -5.36 19.76 8.63
CA LEU A 218 -5.55 20.46 9.91
C LEU A 218 -6.82 20.01 10.63
N VAL A 219 -7.87 19.69 9.87
CA VAL A 219 -9.09 19.07 10.43
C VAL A 219 -8.76 17.69 11.01
N SER A 220 -7.93 16.90 10.30
CA SER A 220 -7.39 15.63 10.82
C SER A 220 -6.67 15.84 12.16
N LEU A 221 -5.76 16.82 12.27
CA LEU A 221 -5.06 17.12 13.52
C LEU A 221 -5.99 17.51 14.66
N ARG A 222 -7.07 18.25 14.38
CA ARG A 222 -8.07 18.60 15.39
C ARG A 222 -8.72 17.37 16.00
N TYR A 223 -9.03 16.35 15.18
CA TYR A 223 -9.56 15.08 15.67
C TYR A 223 -8.49 14.26 16.40
N LEU A 224 -7.26 14.24 15.90
CA LEU A 224 -6.15 13.54 16.55
C LEU A 224 -5.88 14.09 17.96
N ARG A 225 -5.86 15.42 18.11
CA ARG A 225 -5.68 16.09 19.42
C ARG A 225 -6.77 15.76 20.43
N ARG A 226 -7.97 15.35 19.99
CA ARG A 226 -9.10 14.97 20.86
C ARG A 226 -9.02 13.52 21.35
N VAL A 227 -8.06 12.74 20.83
CA VAL A 227 -7.85 11.36 21.29
C VAL A 227 -7.26 11.41 22.70
N GLN A 228 -7.93 10.75 23.64
CA GLN A 228 -7.49 10.63 25.01
C GLN A 228 -6.68 9.34 25.15
N ALA A 229 -5.35 9.45 25.17
CA ALA A 229 -4.46 8.34 25.45
C ALA A 229 -4.14 8.31 26.95
N PRO A 230 -4.12 7.13 27.60
CA PRO A 230 -3.61 7.00 28.96
C PRO A 230 -2.17 7.50 29.05
N ASP A 231 -1.78 8.12 30.17
CA ASP A 231 -0.39 8.46 30.40
C ASP A 231 0.44 7.17 30.47
N VAL A 232 1.47 7.08 29.64
CA VAL A 232 2.31 5.90 29.58
C VAL A 232 3.28 5.94 30.76
N VAL A 233 3.23 4.92 31.62
CA VAL A 233 4.25 4.71 32.64
C VAL A 233 5.56 4.39 31.93
N VAL A 234 6.51 5.32 31.96
CA VAL A 234 7.83 5.16 31.34
C VAL A 234 8.55 4.02 32.06
N GLN A 235 8.45 2.80 31.53
CA GLN A 235 9.26 1.69 32.00
C GLN A 235 10.72 2.00 31.67
N HIS A 236 11.51 2.29 32.70
CA HIS A 236 12.96 2.36 32.60
C HIS A 236 13.46 0.94 32.33
N ARG A 237 13.56 0.56 31.05
CA ARG A 237 14.30 -0.66 30.70
C ARG A 237 15.76 -0.41 31.04
N THR A 238 16.23 -1.08 32.08
CA THR A 238 17.63 -1.18 32.46
C THR A 238 18.41 -1.64 31.23
N ARG A 239 19.25 -0.73 30.71
CA ARG A 239 20.06 -0.97 29.54
C ARG A 239 21.17 -1.94 29.93
N ALA A 240 21.06 -3.21 29.53
CA ALA A 240 22.19 -4.12 29.67
C ALA A 240 23.38 -3.57 28.86
N PRO A 241 24.58 -3.45 29.44
CA PRO A 241 25.77 -3.10 28.68
C PRO A 241 26.14 -4.31 27.84
N ALA A 242 26.18 -4.17 26.51
CA ALA A 242 26.66 -5.24 25.65
C ALA A 242 27.44 -4.67 24.47
N LEU A 243 28.61 -5.27 24.23
CA LEU A 243 29.46 -5.07 23.05
C LEU A 243 28.63 -5.36 21.77
N PRO A 244 28.21 -4.34 21.01
CA PRO A 244 27.15 -4.48 20.00
C PRO A 244 27.54 -5.37 18.82
N LEU A 245 28.81 -5.32 18.41
CA LEU A 245 29.29 -5.94 17.17
C LEU A 245 29.46 -7.46 17.29
N LEU A 246 29.94 -7.97 18.42
CA LEU A 246 30.09 -9.42 18.66
C LEU A 246 28.75 -10.13 18.81
N ARG A 247 27.76 -9.48 19.45
CA ARG A 247 26.37 -9.98 19.51
C ARG A 247 25.71 -9.94 18.14
N LEU A 248 25.93 -8.88 17.35
CA LEU A 248 25.40 -8.79 15.99
C LEU A 248 25.98 -9.90 15.10
N ARG A 249 27.29 -10.17 15.19
CA ARG A 249 27.94 -11.23 14.41
C ARG A 249 27.44 -12.63 14.77
N ARG A 250 27.30 -12.95 16.07
CA ARG A 250 26.70 -14.24 16.51
C ARG A 250 25.24 -14.36 16.09
N PHE A 251 24.47 -13.28 16.24
CA PHE A 251 23.07 -13.24 15.83
C PHE A 251 22.92 -13.45 14.32
N VAL A 252 23.72 -12.80 13.49
CA VAL A 252 23.75 -13.00 12.02
C VAL A 252 24.15 -14.44 11.67
N GLY A 253 25.09 -15.05 12.41
CA GLY A 253 25.42 -16.47 12.24
C GLY A 253 24.21 -17.40 12.48
N GLU A 254 23.52 -17.22 13.61
CA GLU A 254 22.31 -18.00 13.94
C GLU A 254 21.15 -17.78 12.96
N LEU A 255 21.09 -16.61 12.32
CA LEU A 255 20.15 -16.28 11.23
C LEU A 255 20.47 -17.03 9.93
N LEU A 256 21.76 -17.10 9.58
CA LEU A 256 22.23 -17.79 8.38
C LEU A 256 22.03 -19.31 8.47
N ASP A 257 21.97 -19.87 9.68
CA ASP A 257 21.67 -21.28 9.90
C ASP A 257 20.23 -21.66 9.51
N ARG A 258 19.30 -20.70 9.45
CA ARG A 258 17.90 -20.95 9.10
C ARG A 258 17.68 -20.84 7.60
N ARG A 259 17.89 -21.97 6.90
CA ARG A 259 17.78 -22.09 5.44
C ARG A 259 16.50 -21.49 4.85
N ASP A 260 15.34 -21.72 5.46
CA ASP A 260 14.05 -21.19 4.99
C ASP A 260 13.98 -19.66 5.06
N PHE A 261 14.46 -19.07 6.16
CA PHE A 261 14.51 -17.63 6.30
C PHE A 261 15.52 -17.00 5.35
N VAL A 262 16.73 -17.57 5.21
CA VAL A 262 17.75 -17.05 4.29
C VAL A 262 17.24 -17.07 2.85
N ARG A 263 16.62 -18.18 2.42
CA ARG A 263 16.01 -18.28 1.09
C ARG A 263 14.91 -17.23 0.90
N PHE A 264 14.05 -17.04 1.90
CA PHE A 264 13.01 -16.00 1.87
C PHE A 264 13.61 -14.60 1.78
N ALA A 265 14.55 -14.27 2.66
CA ALA A 265 15.18 -12.95 2.75
C ALA A 265 15.94 -12.60 1.47
N LEU A 266 16.70 -13.54 0.91
CA LEU A 266 17.42 -13.36 -0.35
C LEU A 266 16.46 -13.17 -1.54
N SER A 267 15.44 -14.03 -1.65
CA SER A 267 14.41 -13.93 -2.71
C SER A 267 13.71 -12.57 -2.65
N ALA A 268 13.31 -12.17 -1.45
CA ALA A 268 12.67 -10.89 -1.23
C ALA A 268 13.62 -9.73 -1.52
N PHE A 269 14.88 -9.79 -1.12
CA PHE A 269 15.85 -8.73 -1.39
C PHE A 269 16.04 -8.48 -2.88
N ILE A 270 16.27 -9.54 -3.66
CA ILE A 270 16.43 -9.46 -5.12
C ILE A 270 15.15 -8.91 -5.77
N PHE A 271 13.98 -9.40 -5.32
CA PHE A 271 12.71 -8.87 -5.81
C PHE A 271 12.55 -7.38 -5.50
N HIS A 272 12.93 -6.92 -4.30
CA HIS A 272 12.83 -5.52 -3.91
C HIS A 272 13.78 -4.61 -4.70
N TRP A 273 14.94 -5.09 -5.13
CA TRP A 273 15.77 -4.34 -6.08
C TRP A 273 15.02 -4.08 -7.39
N GLY A 274 14.42 -5.11 -7.99
CA GLY A 274 13.54 -4.94 -9.16
C GLY A 274 12.29 -4.10 -8.87
N PHE A 275 11.83 -4.06 -7.62
CA PHE A 275 10.69 -3.24 -7.20
C PHE A 275 11.04 -1.75 -7.14
N TYR A 276 12.14 -1.40 -6.45
CA TYR A 276 12.54 -0.02 -6.16
C TYR A 276 13.32 0.66 -7.28
N LEU A 277 14.07 -0.08 -8.09
CA LEU A 277 14.85 0.46 -9.21
C LEU A 277 14.04 1.40 -10.13
N PRO A 278 12.81 1.05 -10.59
CA PRO A 278 12.05 1.90 -11.50
C PRO A 278 11.20 2.97 -10.79
N THR A 279 11.24 3.10 -9.47
CA THR A 279 10.26 3.95 -8.74
C THR A 279 10.35 5.43 -9.09
N ALA A 280 11.56 5.98 -9.22
CA ALA A 280 11.79 7.34 -9.73
C ALA A 280 11.47 7.48 -11.23
N LEU A 281 11.51 6.39 -11.99
CA LEU A 281 11.32 6.37 -13.44
C LEU A 281 9.85 6.39 -13.85
N TYR A 282 8.93 5.84 -13.05
CA TYR A 282 7.50 5.84 -13.40
C TYR A 282 6.91 7.23 -13.65
N PRO A 283 7.05 8.23 -12.74
CA PRO A 283 6.56 9.58 -13.00
C PRO A 283 7.27 10.23 -14.20
N LEU A 284 8.58 10.03 -14.36
CA LEU A 284 9.34 10.50 -15.52
C LEU A 284 8.78 9.94 -16.83
N TYR A 285 8.58 8.63 -16.91
CA TYR A 285 8.07 7.97 -18.10
C TYR A 285 6.65 8.43 -18.43
N ARG A 286 5.76 8.46 -17.44
CA ARG A 286 4.36 8.86 -17.64
C ARG A 286 4.22 10.31 -18.11
N VAL A 287 4.95 11.23 -17.47
CA VAL A 287 4.80 12.66 -17.74
C VAL A 287 5.67 13.11 -18.92
N ARG A 288 6.96 12.75 -18.94
CA ARG A 288 7.91 13.23 -19.96
C ARG A 288 7.84 12.43 -21.26
N VAL A 289 7.72 11.11 -21.19
CA VAL A 289 7.75 10.26 -22.40
C VAL A 289 6.37 10.12 -23.02
N LEU A 290 5.33 9.92 -22.20
CA LEU A 290 3.96 9.72 -22.69
C LEU A 290 3.10 10.99 -22.69
N GLY A 291 3.58 12.09 -22.11
CA GLY A 291 2.83 13.34 -22.06
C GLY A 291 1.55 13.26 -21.22
N ALA A 292 1.47 12.37 -20.22
CA ALA A 292 0.26 12.19 -19.43
C ALA A 292 -0.18 13.49 -18.75
N SER A 293 -1.46 13.82 -18.86
CA SER A 293 -2.07 14.90 -18.09
C SER A 293 -2.23 14.50 -16.61
N ASP A 294 -2.50 15.47 -15.75
CA ASP A 294 -2.66 15.22 -14.33
C ASP A 294 -3.93 14.42 -14.02
N SER A 295 -4.99 14.57 -14.84
CA SER A 295 -6.17 13.69 -14.82
C SER A 295 -5.81 12.24 -15.08
N TRP A 296 -4.94 11.96 -16.07
CA TRP A 296 -4.50 10.60 -16.36
C TRP A 296 -3.71 10.00 -15.21
N ILE A 297 -2.80 10.76 -14.60
CA ILE A 297 -2.09 10.30 -13.40
C ILE A 297 -3.07 9.95 -12.28
N GLY A 298 -4.06 10.81 -12.04
CA GLY A 298 -5.10 10.58 -11.05
C GLY A 298 -5.92 9.32 -11.33
N LEU A 299 -6.34 9.13 -12.58
CA LEU A 299 -7.09 7.95 -13.02
C LEU A 299 -6.29 6.65 -12.87
N LEU A 300 -5.01 6.65 -13.27
CA LEU A 300 -4.13 5.49 -13.17
C LEU A 300 -3.91 5.08 -11.72
N ALA A 301 -3.71 6.04 -10.82
CA ALA A 301 -3.53 5.80 -9.39
C ALA A 301 -4.84 5.30 -8.75
N MET A 302 -5.98 5.91 -9.06
CA MET A 302 -7.30 5.47 -8.59
C MET A 302 -7.60 4.04 -9.05
N ALA A 303 -7.37 3.72 -10.33
CA ALA A 303 -7.60 2.38 -10.88
C ALA A 303 -6.74 1.32 -10.17
N GLN A 304 -5.46 1.64 -9.91
CA GLN A 304 -4.56 0.75 -9.17
C GLN A 304 -5.04 0.54 -7.73
N SER A 305 -5.32 1.60 -6.98
CA SER A 305 -5.77 1.52 -5.59
C SER A 305 -7.12 0.81 -5.44
N ALA A 306 -8.09 1.11 -6.32
CA ALA A 306 -9.41 0.47 -6.29
C ALA A 306 -9.26 -1.04 -6.53
N THR A 307 -8.47 -1.42 -7.53
CA THR A 307 -8.19 -2.82 -7.83
C THR A 307 -7.49 -3.52 -6.66
N THR A 308 -6.52 -2.87 -6.02
CA THR A 308 -5.86 -3.39 -4.81
C THR A 308 -6.85 -3.70 -3.69
N VAL A 309 -7.75 -2.76 -3.37
CA VAL A 309 -8.76 -2.95 -2.31
C VAL A 309 -9.67 -4.14 -2.62
N PHE A 310 -10.19 -4.26 -3.85
CA PHE A 310 -11.05 -5.38 -4.21
C PHE A 310 -10.32 -6.73 -4.21
N THR A 311 -9.07 -6.75 -4.68
CA THR A 311 -8.31 -7.99 -4.85
C THR A 311 -7.73 -8.52 -3.54
N TYR A 312 -7.54 -7.68 -2.51
CA TYR A 312 -7.12 -8.15 -1.18
C TYR A 312 -8.04 -9.27 -0.64
N PHE A 313 -9.36 -9.14 -0.80
CA PHE A 313 -10.32 -10.17 -0.38
C PHE A 313 -10.18 -11.46 -1.18
N LEU A 314 -9.91 -11.33 -2.49
CA LEU A 314 -9.70 -12.48 -3.37
C LEU A 314 -8.43 -13.24 -2.96
N TRP A 315 -7.32 -12.53 -2.78
CA TRP A 315 -6.06 -13.14 -2.36
C TRP A 315 -6.14 -13.75 -0.96
N GLY A 316 -6.86 -13.15 -0.01
CA GLY A 316 -7.10 -13.75 1.30
C GLY A 316 -7.77 -15.13 1.20
N ARG A 317 -8.76 -15.28 0.30
CA ARG A 317 -9.42 -16.58 0.05
C ARG A 317 -8.49 -17.58 -0.64
N VAL A 318 -7.66 -17.12 -1.59
CA VAL A 318 -6.70 -18.00 -2.27
C VAL A 318 -5.59 -18.45 -1.31
N ALA A 319 -5.08 -17.54 -0.48
CA ALA A 319 -4.09 -17.83 0.55
C ALA A 319 -4.62 -18.85 1.58
N ALA A 320 -5.88 -18.72 2.00
CA ALA A 320 -6.51 -19.70 2.90
C ALA A 320 -6.65 -21.10 2.27
N ARG A 321 -6.73 -21.22 0.94
CA ARG A 321 -6.91 -22.51 0.24
C ARG A 321 -5.60 -23.12 -0.27
N ARG A 322 -4.64 -22.31 -0.71
CA ARG A 322 -3.41 -22.75 -1.38
C ARG A 322 -2.12 -22.35 -0.64
N GLY A 323 -2.23 -21.66 0.49
CA GLY A 323 -1.11 -21.19 1.29
C GLY A 323 -0.52 -19.85 0.80
N ASN A 324 0.17 -19.16 1.71
CA ASN A 324 0.79 -17.85 1.43
C ASN A 324 1.96 -17.96 0.45
N ARG A 325 2.80 -19.01 0.54
CA ARG A 325 3.94 -19.22 -0.37
C ARG A 325 3.51 -19.31 -1.84
N PHE A 326 2.38 -19.97 -2.13
CA PHE A 326 1.80 -20.06 -3.48
C PHE A 326 1.33 -18.71 -4.01
N VAL A 327 0.61 -17.95 -3.17
CA VAL A 327 0.14 -16.62 -3.54
C VAL A 327 1.31 -15.66 -3.75
N LEU A 328 2.34 -15.72 -2.91
CA LEU A 328 3.57 -14.92 -3.05
C LEU A 328 4.25 -15.19 -4.39
N TRP A 329 4.38 -16.45 -4.80
CA TRP A 329 4.98 -16.81 -6.08
C TRP A 329 4.17 -16.29 -7.27
N ILE A 330 2.86 -16.52 -7.33
CA ILE A 330 2.02 -16.05 -8.46
C ILE A 330 1.98 -14.52 -8.51
N SER A 331 1.83 -13.87 -7.36
CA SER A 331 1.76 -12.42 -7.30
C SER A 331 3.09 -11.76 -7.69
N SER A 332 4.23 -12.29 -7.23
CA SER A 332 5.55 -11.82 -7.66
C SER A 332 5.75 -11.99 -9.16
N LEU A 333 5.33 -13.12 -9.76
CA LEU A 333 5.38 -13.33 -11.20
C LEU A 333 4.50 -12.32 -11.96
N GLY A 334 3.28 -12.08 -11.51
CA GLY A 334 2.39 -11.08 -12.12
C GLY A 334 2.91 -9.64 -12.00
N MET A 335 3.66 -9.32 -10.94
CA MET A 335 4.29 -8.02 -10.76
C MET A 335 5.49 -7.75 -11.71
N VAL A 336 6.01 -8.77 -12.39
CA VAL A 336 6.99 -8.63 -13.49
C VAL A 336 6.36 -7.88 -14.67
N LEU A 337 5.08 -8.13 -14.93
CA LEU A 337 4.36 -7.52 -16.04
C LEU A 337 4.28 -5.99 -15.91
N PHE A 338 4.25 -5.45 -14.68
CA PHE A 338 4.06 -4.02 -14.46
C PHE A 338 5.13 -3.14 -15.10
N PRO A 339 6.44 -3.26 -14.77
CA PRO A 339 7.48 -2.46 -15.41
C PRO A 339 7.66 -2.79 -16.90
N VAL A 340 7.51 -4.05 -17.30
CA VAL A 340 7.67 -4.48 -18.70
C VAL A 340 6.58 -3.88 -19.58
N LEU A 341 5.30 -4.03 -19.21
CA LEU A 341 4.20 -3.44 -19.97
C LEU A 341 4.21 -1.91 -19.92
N THR A 342 4.68 -1.31 -18.82
CA THR A 342 4.92 0.14 -18.77
C THR A 342 5.95 0.55 -19.81
N GLY A 343 7.10 -0.12 -19.91
CA GLY A 343 8.14 0.20 -20.88
C GLY A 343 7.74 0.01 -22.34
N LEU A 344 6.84 -0.95 -22.61
CA LEU A 344 6.26 -1.21 -23.94
C LEU A 344 5.13 -0.25 -24.33
N SER A 345 4.53 0.45 -23.37
CA SER A 345 3.39 1.32 -23.62
C SER A 345 3.80 2.55 -24.41
N SER A 346 3.26 2.74 -25.61
CA SER A 346 3.49 3.92 -26.45
C SER A 346 2.52 5.06 -26.19
N ARG A 347 1.43 4.80 -25.47
CA ARG A 347 0.38 5.77 -25.13
C ARG A 347 -0.11 5.56 -23.70
N VAL A 348 -0.68 6.61 -23.11
CA VAL A 348 -1.09 6.63 -21.68
C VAL A 348 -2.25 5.67 -21.41
N GLU A 349 -3.14 5.47 -22.38
CA GLU A 349 -4.31 4.60 -22.28
C GLU A 349 -3.93 3.14 -21.98
N PHE A 350 -2.80 2.69 -22.54
CA PHE A 350 -2.27 1.34 -22.28
C PHE A 350 -1.77 1.16 -20.84
N LEU A 351 -1.54 2.25 -20.10
CA LEU A 351 -1.18 2.14 -18.69
C LEU A 351 -2.39 1.83 -17.80
N LEU A 352 -3.62 2.01 -18.26
CA LEU A 352 -4.82 1.67 -17.47
C LEU A 352 -4.89 0.17 -17.13
N PRO A 353 -4.80 -0.78 -18.10
CA PRO A 353 -4.72 -2.20 -17.75
C PRO A 353 -3.46 -2.53 -16.95
N VAL A 354 -2.34 -1.81 -17.15
CA VAL A 354 -1.12 -1.99 -16.34
C VAL A 354 -1.34 -1.60 -14.88
N SER A 355 -2.06 -0.51 -14.61
CA SER A 355 -2.49 -0.11 -13.26
C SER A 355 -3.36 -1.17 -12.60
N VAL A 356 -4.30 -1.76 -13.34
CA VAL A 356 -5.14 -2.88 -12.85
C VAL A 356 -4.26 -4.09 -12.50
N ILE A 357 -3.35 -4.50 -13.39
CA ILE A 357 -2.37 -5.58 -13.14
C ILE A 357 -1.55 -5.29 -11.88
N GLY A 358 -1.02 -4.08 -11.76
CA GLY A 358 -0.28 -3.63 -10.58
C GLY A 358 -1.11 -3.70 -9.31
N GLY A 359 -2.40 -3.36 -9.39
CA GLY A 359 -3.34 -3.42 -8.27
C GLY A 359 -3.66 -4.85 -7.85
N VAL A 360 -3.95 -5.74 -8.81
CA VAL A 360 -4.26 -7.16 -8.59
C VAL A 360 -3.07 -7.86 -7.93
N PHE A 361 -1.91 -7.83 -8.58
CA PHE A 361 -0.75 -8.60 -8.12
C PHE A 361 -0.04 -7.93 -6.95
N GLY A 362 -0.03 -6.59 -6.87
CA GLY A 362 0.50 -5.87 -5.71
C GLY A 362 -0.22 -6.20 -4.40
N ALA A 363 -1.54 -6.37 -4.43
CA ALA A 363 -2.31 -6.79 -3.25
C ALA A 363 -1.90 -8.18 -2.75
N GLY A 364 -1.78 -9.15 -3.66
CA GLY A 364 -1.38 -10.52 -3.34
C GLY A 364 0.06 -10.59 -2.82
N PHE A 365 0.96 -9.83 -3.45
CA PHE A 365 2.36 -9.76 -3.05
C PHE A 365 2.51 -9.22 -1.64
N ASN A 366 1.91 -8.06 -1.34
CA ASN A 366 1.98 -7.47 0.00
C ASN A 366 1.39 -8.38 1.08
N LEU A 367 0.22 -8.98 0.82
CA LEU A 367 -0.42 -9.88 1.78
C LEU A 367 0.45 -11.10 2.09
N SER A 368 0.93 -11.77 1.05
CA SER A 368 1.61 -13.05 1.22
C SER A 368 3.07 -12.92 1.56
N LEU A 369 3.74 -11.84 1.15
CA LEU A 369 5.11 -11.55 1.60
C LEU A 369 5.15 -11.41 3.12
N PHE A 370 4.24 -10.61 3.69
CA PHE A 370 4.15 -10.41 5.12
C PHE A 370 3.80 -11.70 5.88
N ASN A 371 2.80 -12.45 5.39
CA ASN A 371 2.41 -13.70 6.04
C ASN A 371 3.50 -14.77 5.96
N THR A 372 4.13 -14.96 4.79
CA THR A 372 5.22 -15.93 4.63
C THR A 372 6.43 -15.55 5.48
N MET A 373 6.72 -14.25 5.62
CA MET A 373 7.73 -13.78 6.56
C MET A 373 7.42 -14.22 8.00
N LEU A 374 6.19 -14.06 8.47
CA LEU A 374 5.77 -14.49 9.81
C LEU A 374 5.80 -16.01 9.98
N GLU A 375 5.55 -16.78 8.91
CA GLU A 375 5.64 -18.25 8.89
C GLU A 375 7.09 -18.75 9.04
N VAL A 376 8.06 -18.08 8.41
CA VAL A 376 9.47 -18.51 8.45
C VAL A 376 10.26 -17.95 9.65
N CYS A 377 9.72 -16.93 10.33
CA CYS A 377 10.39 -16.30 11.48
C CYS A 377 10.07 -17.03 12.80
N PRO A 378 11.09 -17.41 13.61
CA PRO A 378 10.90 -18.01 14.94
C PRO A 378 10.11 -17.08 15.87
N GLN A 379 9.15 -17.61 16.63
CA GLN A 379 8.21 -16.80 17.42
C GLN A 379 8.92 -15.91 18.44
N GLU A 380 9.98 -16.43 19.05
CA GLU A 380 10.72 -15.82 20.17
C GLU A 380 11.59 -14.64 19.70
N ARG A 381 11.97 -14.62 18.41
CA ARG A 381 12.89 -13.62 17.84
C ARG A 381 12.32 -12.87 16.63
N ARG A 382 11.01 -12.97 16.36
CA ARG A 382 10.33 -12.29 15.24
C ARG A 382 10.73 -10.82 15.08
N PRO A 383 10.78 -9.99 16.14
CA PRO A 383 11.13 -8.57 15.98
C PRO A 383 12.50 -8.35 15.32
N SER A 384 13.49 -9.17 15.66
CA SER A 384 14.85 -9.04 15.12
C SER A 384 14.94 -9.48 13.66
N TYR A 385 14.21 -10.54 13.28
CA TYR A 385 14.10 -10.97 11.89
C TYR A 385 13.36 -9.93 11.04
N VAL A 386 12.31 -9.32 11.61
CA VAL A 386 11.58 -8.21 10.99
C VAL A 386 12.45 -7.00 10.76
N ALA A 387 13.28 -6.64 11.75
CA ALA A 387 14.23 -5.54 11.62
C ALA A 387 15.21 -5.77 10.46
N ILE A 388 15.79 -6.97 10.32
CA ILE A 388 16.72 -7.28 9.22
C ILE A 388 16.04 -7.17 7.86
N HIS A 389 14.88 -7.80 7.71
CA HIS A 389 14.13 -7.74 6.46
C HIS A 389 13.79 -6.29 6.08
N THR A 390 13.35 -5.49 7.05
CA THR A 390 13.06 -4.07 6.85
C THR A 390 14.31 -3.28 6.46
N THR A 391 15.46 -3.54 7.09
CA THR A 391 16.75 -2.93 6.71
C THR A 391 17.12 -3.26 5.27
N MET A 392 17.00 -4.52 4.86
CA MET A 392 17.28 -4.95 3.48
C MET A 392 16.37 -4.22 2.47
N ILE A 393 15.08 -4.11 2.77
CA ILE A 393 14.11 -3.35 1.97
C ILE A 393 14.52 -1.88 1.87
N ASN A 394 14.89 -1.25 2.99
CA ASN A 394 15.26 0.16 3.00
C ASN A 394 16.55 0.44 2.24
N VAL A 395 17.53 -0.48 2.26
CA VAL A 395 18.74 -0.38 1.42
C VAL A 395 18.36 -0.37 -0.06
N ALA A 396 17.48 -1.29 -0.49
CA ALA A 396 16.97 -1.29 -1.86
C ALA A 396 16.14 -0.04 -2.18
N ALA A 397 15.37 0.49 -1.23
CA ALA A 397 14.59 1.72 -1.40
C ALA A 397 15.46 2.98 -1.53
N PHE A 398 16.62 3.01 -0.86
CA PHE A 398 17.58 4.09 -0.97
C PHE A 398 18.41 4.01 -2.26
N LEU A 399 19.03 2.85 -2.52
CA LEU A 399 19.96 2.70 -3.65
C LEU A 399 19.25 2.45 -4.98
N GLY A 400 18.11 1.75 -4.95
CA GLY A 400 17.37 1.34 -6.14
C GLY A 400 17.06 2.50 -7.08
N PRO A 401 16.40 3.59 -6.63
CA PRO A 401 16.07 4.70 -7.52
C PRO A 401 17.30 5.41 -8.11
N LEU A 402 18.41 5.52 -7.36
CA LEU A 402 19.67 6.08 -7.85
C LEU A 402 20.26 5.21 -8.97
N LEU A 403 20.30 3.89 -8.78
CA LEU A 403 20.75 2.96 -9.81
C LEU A 403 19.83 2.97 -11.03
N GLY A 404 18.51 3.01 -10.81
CA GLY A 404 17.53 3.04 -11.90
C GLY A 404 17.66 4.29 -12.76
N VAL A 405 17.89 5.43 -12.14
CA VAL A 405 18.17 6.70 -12.83
C VAL A 405 19.51 6.66 -13.56
N SER A 406 20.56 6.12 -12.94
CA SER A 406 21.87 5.96 -13.59
C SER A 406 21.75 5.08 -14.85
N LEU A 407 21.05 3.95 -14.76
CA LEU A 407 20.74 3.09 -15.90
C LEU A 407 19.91 3.81 -16.97
N ALA A 408 18.95 4.63 -16.57
CA ALA A 408 18.14 5.40 -17.50
C ALA A 408 18.94 6.48 -18.25
N ASN A 409 19.95 7.06 -17.60
CA ASN A 409 20.87 8.02 -18.21
C ASN A 409 21.87 7.34 -19.16
N ALA A 410 22.37 6.16 -18.81
CA ALA A 410 23.35 5.43 -19.61
C ALA A 410 22.73 4.72 -20.82
N LEU A 411 21.50 4.23 -20.70
CA LEU A 411 20.82 3.45 -21.74
C LEU A 411 19.56 4.18 -22.23
N SER A 412 18.46 3.99 -21.51
CA SER A 412 17.18 4.69 -21.71
C SER A 412 16.24 4.35 -20.56
N ILE A 413 15.18 5.15 -20.37
CA ILE A 413 14.14 4.86 -19.38
C ILE A 413 13.47 3.50 -19.67
N ARG A 414 13.25 3.15 -20.94
CA ARG A 414 12.63 1.86 -21.33
C ARG A 414 13.52 0.67 -20.96
N SER A 415 14.80 0.75 -21.28
CA SER A 415 15.77 -0.30 -20.96
C SER A 415 15.88 -0.51 -19.44
N ALA A 416 15.90 0.57 -18.66
CA ALA A 416 15.92 0.49 -17.19
C ALA A 416 14.66 -0.18 -16.63
N LEU A 417 13.48 0.05 -17.23
CA LEU A 417 12.24 -0.65 -16.86
C LEU A 417 12.29 -2.15 -17.18
N PHE A 418 12.88 -2.55 -18.32
CA PHE A 418 13.06 -3.97 -18.62
C PHE A 418 14.05 -4.67 -17.68
N ILE A 419 15.14 -3.99 -17.32
CA ILE A 419 16.11 -4.48 -16.31
C ILE A 419 15.42 -4.64 -14.95
N ALA A 420 14.57 -3.69 -14.55
CA ALA A 420 13.74 -3.83 -13.34
C ALA A 420 12.82 -5.05 -13.41
N GLY A 421 12.18 -5.29 -14.56
CA GLY A 421 11.37 -6.48 -14.83
C GLY A 421 12.16 -7.78 -14.67
N LEU A 422 13.38 -7.84 -15.22
CA LEU A 422 14.28 -8.98 -15.06
C LEU A 422 14.65 -9.21 -13.59
N GLY A 423 14.98 -8.16 -12.84
CA GLY A 423 15.25 -8.25 -11.40
C GLY A 423 14.06 -8.81 -10.61
N ARG A 424 12.83 -8.38 -10.93
CA ARG A 424 11.61 -8.94 -10.34
C ARG A 424 11.40 -10.40 -10.74
N LEU A 425 11.69 -10.76 -11.99
CA LEU A 425 11.56 -12.14 -12.47
C LEU A 425 12.52 -13.07 -11.73
N LEU A 426 13.79 -12.67 -11.56
CA LEU A 426 14.77 -13.43 -10.78
C LEU A 426 14.30 -13.64 -9.33
N GLY A 427 13.81 -12.58 -8.67
CA GLY A 427 13.22 -12.69 -7.33
C GLY A 427 12.00 -13.62 -7.29
N ALA A 428 11.12 -13.56 -8.28
CA ALA A 428 9.95 -14.43 -8.40
C ALA A 428 10.32 -15.90 -8.62
N LEU A 429 11.34 -16.18 -9.44
CA LEU A 429 11.88 -17.52 -9.66
C LEU A 429 12.54 -18.07 -8.38
N LEU A 430 13.17 -17.23 -7.56
CA LEU A 430 13.69 -17.67 -6.26
C LEU A 430 12.57 -17.95 -5.25
N PHE A 431 11.46 -17.20 -5.30
CA PHE A 431 10.26 -17.53 -4.51
C PHE A 431 9.65 -18.89 -4.88
N TYR A 432 9.82 -19.36 -6.11
CA TYR A 432 9.41 -20.72 -6.50
C TYR A 432 10.15 -21.79 -5.67
N ALA A 433 11.44 -21.58 -5.41
CA ALA A 433 12.26 -22.50 -4.61
C ALA A 433 11.85 -22.57 -3.12
N LEU A 434 10.98 -21.64 -2.66
CA LEU A 434 10.37 -21.70 -1.33
C LEU A 434 9.08 -22.51 -1.28
N LEU A 435 8.49 -22.85 -2.43
CA LEU A 435 7.32 -23.73 -2.45
C LEU A 435 7.71 -25.05 -1.78
N PRO A 436 6.88 -25.57 -0.86
CA PRO A 436 7.11 -26.91 -0.33
C PRO A 436 7.26 -27.85 -1.53
N ALA A 437 8.35 -28.61 -1.58
CA ALA A 437 8.43 -29.72 -2.53
C ALA A 437 7.15 -30.53 -2.33
N GLN A 438 6.40 -30.77 -3.41
CA GLN A 438 5.26 -31.66 -3.33
C GLN A 438 5.78 -33.00 -2.82
N GLN A 439 5.57 -33.28 -1.53
CA GLN A 439 5.75 -34.61 -1.01
C GLN A 439 4.71 -35.46 -1.73
N GLY A 440 5.19 -36.27 -2.67
CA GLY A 440 4.37 -37.27 -3.33
C GLY A 440 3.63 -38.10 -2.29
N GLY A 441 2.32 -38.25 -2.51
CA GLY A 441 1.45 -39.29 -1.96
C GLY A 441 1.72 -39.78 -0.54
N GLY A 442 1.04 -39.19 0.44
CA GLY A 442 0.98 -39.71 1.81
C GLY A 442 -0.25 -39.22 2.57
N ARG A 443 -1.41 -39.84 2.26
CA ARG A 443 -2.68 -39.94 3.01
C ARG A 443 -3.13 -38.73 3.86
N GLY A 444 -4.28 -38.12 3.48
CA GLY A 444 -5.19 -37.51 4.46
C GLY A 444 -5.88 -36.18 4.14
N GLY A 445 -5.81 -35.63 2.93
CA GLY A 445 -6.46 -34.36 2.60
C GLY A 445 -7.11 -34.37 1.22
N CYS A 446 -8.37 -33.89 1.15
CA CYS A 446 -9.25 -33.84 -0.03
C CYS A 446 -8.53 -33.61 -1.38
N PRO A 447 -8.98 -34.28 -2.47
CA PRO A 447 -8.32 -34.14 -3.76
C PRO A 447 -8.51 -32.73 -4.33
N PRO A 448 -7.52 -32.22 -5.10
CA PRO A 448 -7.64 -30.93 -5.77
C PRO A 448 -8.69 -31.03 -6.87
N ILE A 449 -9.58 -30.03 -6.93
CA ILE A 449 -10.52 -29.87 -8.05
C ILE A 449 -9.69 -29.54 -9.30
N ASN A 450 -9.39 -30.58 -10.09
CA ASN A 450 -8.80 -30.48 -11.41
C ASN A 450 -9.82 -29.81 -12.35
N PHE A 451 -9.57 -28.55 -12.69
CA PHE A 451 -10.37 -27.78 -13.65
C PHE A 451 -10.36 -28.41 -15.06
N PHE A 452 -9.39 -29.28 -15.37
CA PHE A 452 -9.24 -29.93 -16.67
C PHE A 452 -9.93 -31.31 -16.81
N SER A 453 -10.44 -31.94 -15.74
CA SER A 453 -11.12 -33.23 -15.86
C SER A 453 -12.62 -33.12 -16.20
N ARG A 454 -13.20 -31.92 -16.08
CA ARG A 454 -14.64 -31.69 -16.31
C ARG A 454 -15.07 -31.66 -17.79
N CYS A 455 -14.13 -31.60 -18.73
CA CYS A 455 -14.42 -31.70 -20.17
C CYS A 455 -14.32 -33.12 -20.75
N ARG A 456 -13.68 -34.09 -20.08
CA ARG A 456 -13.66 -35.49 -20.54
C ARG A 456 -14.87 -36.32 -20.04
N GLY A 457 -15.46 -35.95 -18.91
CA GLY A 457 -16.61 -36.66 -18.33
C GLY A 457 -17.95 -36.46 -19.06
N LEU A 458 -18.04 -35.48 -19.97
CA LEU A 458 -19.28 -35.16 -20.71
C LEU A 458 -19.39 -35.91 -22.05
N LEU A 459 -18.28 -36.44 -22.60
CA LEU A 459 -18.30 -37.24 -23.84
C LEU A 459 -18.50 -38.75 -23.58
N SER A 460 -18.19 -39.25 -22.38
CA SER A 460 -18.39 -40.66 -22.03
C SER A 460 -19.84 -41.01 -21.64
N ARG A 461 -20.66 -40.02 -21.23
CA ARG A 461 -22.06 -40.25 -20.84
C ARG A 461 -23.07 -40.20 -22.01
N ALA A 462 -22.63 -39.84 -23.21
CA ALA A 462 -23.46 -39.85 -24.42
C ALA A 462 -23.46 -41.20 -25.17
N SER A 463 -22.42 -42.02 -25.02
CA SER A 463 -22.32 -43.32 -25.72
C SER A 463 -22.97 -44.49 -24.98
N LEU A 464 -23.23 -44.38 -23.66
CA LEU A 464 -23.84 -45.44 -22.85
C LEU A 464 -25.39 -45.41 -22.81
N ARG A 465 -26.03 -44.40 -23.40
CA ARG A 465 -27.51 -44.29 -23.46
C ARG A 465 -28.14 -44.82 -24.75
N ARG A 466 -27.35 -45.29 -25.73
CA ARG A 466 -27.84 -45.85 -27.00
C ARG A 466 -27.85 -47.39 -27.08
N ARG A 467 -27.47 -48.10 -26.01
CA ARG A 467 -27.40 -49.59 -25.99
C ARG A 467 -28.46 -50.26 -25.10
N LYS A 468 -29.53 -49.54 -24.73
CA LYS A 468 -30.67 -50.06 -23.93
C LYS A 468 -32.04 -49.85 -24.58
N ARG A 469 -32.10 -49.58 -25.88
CA ARG A 469 -33.29 -49.69 -26.72
C ARG A 469 -32.84 -50.23 -28.07
N GLY A 470 -33.08 -51.52 -28.29
CA GLY A 470 -32.58 -52.31 -29.40
C GLY A 470 -32.63 -53.76 -28.97
#